data_AF-A0A2D0K814-F1
#
_entry.id   AF-A0A2D0K814-F1
#
_cell.length_a   1.000
_cell.length_b   1.000
_cell.length_c   1.000
_cell.angle_alpha   90.00
_cell.angle_beta   90.00
_cell.angle_gamma   90.00
#
_symmetry.space_group_name_H-M   'P 1'
#
loop_
_entity.id
_entity.type
_entity.pdbx_description
1 polymer ?
#
loop_
_entity_poly.entity_id
_entity_poly.type
_entity_poly.pdbx_seq_one_letter_code
_entity_poly.pdbx_strand_id
1 'polypeptide(L)' 'MRPATFEPQQIIEAGLALQVEGKSINGFALRNKVGGGNPARLK' A
#
# COMPACT_ATOMS: atom_id res chain seq x y z
N MET A 1 -14.78 -3.66 -10.39
CA MET A 1 -13.34 -3.65 -10.07
C MET A 1 -12.88 -5.09 -9.92
N ARG A 2 -11.85 -5.53 -10.65
CA ARG A 2 -11.12 -6.74 -10.24
C ARG A 2 -10.45 -6.42 -8.90
N PRO A 3 -10.54 -7.28 -7.87
CA PRO A 3 -9.75 -7.08 -6.67
C PRO A 3 -8.28 -7.06 -7.10
N ALA A 4 -7.57 -6.01 -6.75
CA ALA A 4 -6.13 -5.96 -6.96
C ALA A 4 -5.53 -7.06 -6.07
N THR A 5 -5.08 -8.15 -6.69
CA THR A 5 -4.26 -9.17 -6.03
C THR A 5 -2.88 -8.56 -5.83
N PHE A 6 -2.58 -8.20 -4.59
CA PHE A 6 -1.24 -7.79 -4.19
C PHE A 6 -0.49 -9.03 -3.73
N GLU A 7 0.71 -9.22 -4.27
CA GLU A 7 1.57 -10.30 -3.81
C GLU A 7 2.03 -10.01 -2.37
N PRO A 8 2.14 -11.03 -1.50
CA PRO A 8 2.62 -10.86 -0.12
C PRO A 8 3.95 -10.10 -0.06
N GLN A 9 4.85 -10.34 -1.02
CA GLN A 9 6.12 -9.63 -1.17
C GLN A 9 5.96 -8.12 -1.27
N GLN A 10 4.99 -7.63 -2.06
CA GLN A 10 4.77 -6.19 -2.24
C GLN A 10 4.28 -5.54 -0.95
N ILE A 11 3.46 -6.25 -0.18
CA ILE A 11 2.97 -5.77 1.13
C ILE A 11 4.12 -5.68 2.12
N ILE A 12 5.02 -6.67 2.12
CA ILE A 12 6.19 -6.70 3.01
C ILE A 12 7.14 -5.54 2.67
N GLU A 13 7.48 -5.35 1.40
CA GLU A 13 8.33 -4.24 0.95
C GLU A 13 7.72 -2.86 1.30
N ALA A 14 6.41 -2.71 1.11
CA ALA A 14 5.71 -1.49 1.50
C ALA A 14 5.71 -1.27 3.03
N GLY A 15 5.55 -2.33 3.82
CA GLY A 15 5.61 -2.27 5.29
C GLY A 15 7.01 -1.85 5.77
N LEU A 16 8.06 -2.43 5.20
CA LEU A 16 9.45 -2.05 5.49
C LEU A 16 9.73 -0.60 5.11
N ALA A 17 9.28 -0.16 3.93
CA ALA A 17 9.44 1.23 3.51
C ALA A 17 8.74 2.20 4.46
N LEU A 18 7.53 1.87 4.94
CA LEU A 18 6.80 2.68 5.92
C LEU A 18 7.49 2.71 7.29
N GLN A 19 8.06 1.57 7.71
CA GLN A 19 8.82 1.47 8.96
C GLN A 19 10.07 2.36 8.93
N VAL A 20 10.83 2.34 7.83
CA VAL A 20 12.00 3.22 7.62
C VAL A 20 11.59 4.69 7.61
N GLU A 21 10.43 5.00 7.02
CA GLU A 21 9.88 6.36 6.96
C GLU A 21 9.31 6.83 8.32
N GLY A 22 9.29 5.97 9.34
CA GLY A 22 8.68 6.26 10.65
C GLY A 22 7.16 6.42 10.60
N LYS A 23 6.52 5.94 9.54
CA LYS A 23 5.07 6.05 9.31
C LYS A 23 4.34 4.82 9.83
N SER A 24 3.10 5.03 10.26
CA SER A 24 2.24 3.93 10.72
C SER A 24 1.94 2.94 9.59
N ILE A 25 2.22 1.66 9.84
CA ILE A 25 1.89 0.56 8.93
C ILE A 25 0.40 0.27 9.06
N ASN A 26 -0.42 1.03 8.34
CA ASN A 26 -1.87 0.82 8.27
C ASN A 26 -2.30 0.48 6.83
N GLY A 27 -3.50 -0.09 6.67
CA GLY A 27 -3.99 -0.51 5.35
C GLY A 27 -4.06 0.61 4.32
N PHE A 28 -4.23 1.86 4.75
CA PHE A 28 -4.20 3.03 3.86
C PHE A 28 -2.78 3.33 3.35
N ALA A 29 -1.80 3.37 4.26
CA ALA A 29 -0.40 3.62 3.95
C ALA A 29 0.18 2.49 3.08
N LEU A 30 -0.18 1.24 3.36
CA LEU A 30 0.18 0.09 2.53
C LEU A 30 -0.42 0.23 1.13
N ARG A 31 -1.73 0.51 0.98
CA ARG A 31 -2.35 0.74 -0.33
C ARG A 31 -1.74 1.91 -1.09
N ASN A 32 -1.37 2.98 -0.37
CA ASN A 32 -0.71 4.15 -0.94
C ASN A 32 0.70 3.80 -1.46
N LYS A 33 1.43 2.92 -0.77
CA LYS A 33 2.81 2.56 -1.13
C LYS A 33 2.90 1.42 -2.15
N VAL A 34 2.02 0.43 -2.06
CA VAL A 34 1.90 -0.70 -3.01
C VAL A 34 1.34 -0.25 -4.37
N GLY A 35 0.78 0.96 -4.47
CA GLY A 35 0.27 1.49 -5.74
C GLY A 35 -1.13 0.97 -6.08
N GLY A 36 -1.87 0.45 -5.08
CA GLY A 36 -3.28 0.08 -5.21
C GLY A 36 -4.23 1.26 -5.49
N GLY A 37 -3.67 2.47 -5.58
CA GLY A 37 -4.40 3.71 -5.76
C GLY A 37 -5.18 4.10 -4.51
N ASN A 38 -5.35 5.41 -4.32
CA ASN A 38 -6.45 5.89 -3.51
C ASN A 38 -7.70 5.83 -4.41
N PRO A 39 -8.74 5.02 -4.11
CA PRO A 39 -9.95 5.01 -4.91
C PRO A 39 -10.58 6.40 -5.03
N ALA A 40 -10.34 7.30 -4.06
CA ALA A 40 -10.78 8.69 -4.12
C ALA A 40 -9.97 9.58 -5.10
N ARG A 41 -8.90 9.06 -5.72
CA ARG A 41 -8.08 9.77 -6.73
C ARG A 41 -8.36 9.33 -8.18
N LEU A 42 -9.28 8.40 -8.40
CA LEU A 42 -9.89 8.21 -9.73
C LEU A 42 -10.81 9.42 -9.95
N LYS A 43 -10.34 10.37 -10.76
CA LYS A 43 -11.13 11.49 -11.27
C LYS A 43 -11.84 11.06 -12.55
#